data_AF-A0A7V2W833-F1
#
_entry.id   AF-A0A7V2W833-F1
#
_cell.length_a   1.000
_cell.length_b   1.000
_cell.length_c   1.000
_cell.angle_alpha   90.00
_cell.angle_beta   90.00
_cell.angle_gamma   90.00
#
_symmetry.space_group_name_H-M   'P 1'
#
loop_
_entity.id
_entity.type
_entity.pdbx_description
1 polymer ?
#
loop_
_entity_poly.entity_id
_entity_poly.type
_entity_poly.pdbx_seq_one_letter_code
_entity_poly.pdbx_strand_id
1 'polypeptide(L)'
;MSGGLRLTLLLCAMQVLALAGWLSFQALIPMFRQLWDLTNAEAGWIAAISYLTYATFAPLLTALTDRIDARRVVIAACGVSFLAAIGFGLLADGFWSAVLFRALTGIGVAGSYMPGLKALSDRLEPSGQGRFQSFYTASFSLGSALSLYATAYLADLLGWRGAFSGVGLLALSAGLLALLSLRPKPPPMAPGARVLFDPRPVLRDRRALAYILAYAGHAFEMAAFRTWIVAFLLFAGAASGRPVEAATAAGIATALVMIGLPASIAGNELASRLSRPLVLSAIMSA
;
A
#
# COMPACT_ATOMS: atom_id res chain seq x y z
N MET A 1 -3.89 -23.46 16.90
CA MET A 1 -4.04 -22.70 15.63
C MET A 1 -3.31 -23.46 14.54
N SER A 2 -3.92 -23.66 13.36
CA SER A 2 -3.22 -24.29 12.22
C SER A 2 -1.99 -23.46 11.81
N GLY A 3 -0.93 -24.12 11.34
CA GLY A 3 0.31 -23.43 10.96
C GLY A 3 0.09 -22.34 9.89
N GLY A 4 -0.81 -22.59 8.94
CA GLY A 4 -1.18 -21.63 7.89
C GLY A 4 -1.89 -20.37 8.41
N LEU A 5 -2.80 -20.51 9.39
CA LEU A 5 -3.47 -19.35 9.99
C LEU A 5 -2.46 -18.46 10.74
N ARG A 6 -1.58 -19.07 11.54
CA ARG A 6 -0.53 -18.33 12.28
C ARG A 6 0.38 -17.56 11.32
N LEU A 7 0.85 -18.21 10.25
CA LEU A 7 1.67 -17.57 9.23
C LEU A 7 0.94 -16.40 8.55
N THR A 8 -0.33 -16.61 8.19
CA THR A 8 -1.15 -15.57 7.55
C THR A 8 -1.29 -14.35 8.45
N LEU A 9 -1.64 -14.54 9.72
CA LEU A 9 -1.77 -13.43 10.68
C LEU A 9 -0.44 -12.68 10.88
N LEU A 10 0.68 -13.40 10.96
CA LEU A 10 2.00 -12.78 11.05
C LEU A 10 2.34 -11.93 9.81
N LEU A 11 2.02 -12.42 8.61
CA LEU A 11 2.25 -11.66 7.39
C LEU A 11 1.26 -10.52 7.20
N CYS A 12 0.02 -10.62 7.68
CA CYS A 12 -0.90 -9.49 7.74
C CYS A 12 -0.38 -8.40 8.69
N ALA A 13 0.12 -8.78 9.88
CA ALA A 13 0.72 -7.84 10.82
C ALA A 13 1.96 -7.16 10.20
N MET A 14 2.83 -7.95 9.57
CA MET A 14 3.99 -7.43 8.83
C MET A 14 3.57 -6.47 7.70
N GLN A 15 2.53 -6.81 6.93
CA GLN A 15 2.01 -5.96 5.85
C GLN A 15 1.46 -4.63 6.38
N VAL A 16 0.70 -4.66 7.47
CA VAL A 16 0.18 -3.44 8.12
C VAL A 16 1.32 -2.54 8.59
N LEU A 17 2.35 -3.11 9.22
CA LEU A 17 3.53 -2.36 9.65
C LEU A 17 4.33 -1.79 8.46
N ALA A 18 4.51 -2.58 7.39
CA ALA A 18 5.20 -2.14 6.18
C ALA A 18 4.45 -1.00 5.45
N LEU A 19 3.13 -0.94 5.60
CA LEU A 19 2.28 0.12 5.04
C LEU A 19 2.18 1.36 5.92
N ALA A 20 2.79 1.40 7.11
CA ALA A 20 2.67 2.53 8.04
C ALA A 20 3.04 3.88 7.40
N GLY A 21 4.03 3.91 6.50
CA GLY A 21 4.44 5.11 5.76
C GLY A 21 3.70 5.37 4.45
N TRP A 22 2.77 4.50 4.04
CA TRP A 22 2.17 4.53 2.70
C TRP A 22 1.41 5.82 2.41
N LEU A 23 0.51 6.22 3.31
CA LEU A 23 -0.31 7.43 3.20
C LEU A 23 0.17 8.57 4.12
N SER A 24 1.41 8.50 4.59
CA SER A 24 1.99 9.47 5.53
C SER A 24 2.02 10.91 4.99
N PHE A 25 2.42 11.09 3.73
CA PHE A 25 2.40 12.40 3.09
C PHE A 25 0.97 12.90 2.92
N GLN A 26 0.06 12.05 2.45
CA GLN A 26 -1.36 12.36 2.22
C GLN A 26 -2.04 12.85 3.50
N ALA A 27 -1.71 12.26 4.65
CA ALA A 27 -2.23 12.68 5.95
C ALA A 27 -1.86 14.14 6.31
N LEU A 28 -0.74 14.65 5.79
CA LEU A 28 -0.15 15.93 6.17
C LEU A 28 -0.02 16.91 4.99
N ILE A 29 -0.69 16.66 3.86
CA ILE A 29 -0.64 17.54 2.67
C ILE A 29 -0.87 19.01 3.01
N PRO A 30 -1.90 19.41 3.79
CA PRO A 30 -2.15 20.82 4.08
C PRO A 30 -0.98 21.49 4.80
N MET A 31 -0.35 20.77 5.74
CA MET A 31 0.81 21.25 6.48
C MET A 31 2.03 21.40 5.56
N PHE A 32 2.33 20.41 4.71
CA PHE A 32 3.46 20.50 3.78
C PHE A 32 3.27 21.59 2.71
N ARG A 33 2.03 21.83 2.28
CA ARG A 33 1.73 22.94 1.39
C ARG A 33 2.05 24.29 2.02
N GLN A 34 1.73 24.49 3.29
CA GLN A 34 2.09 25.72 3.99
C GLN A 34 3.58 25.81 4.30
N LEU A 35 4.20 24.69 4.71
CA LEU A 35 5.60 24.65 5.12
C LEU A 35 6.58 24.92 3.96
N TRP A 36 6.27 24.40 2.77
CA TRP A 36 7.14 24.48 1.59
C TRP A 36 6.54 25.30 0.45
N ASP A 37 5.51 26.10 0.74
CA ASP A 37 4.76 26.94 -0.23
C ASP A 37 4.35 26.18 -1.51
N LEU A 38 3.86 24.94 -1.33
CA LEU A 38 3.52 24.07 -2.46
C LEU A 38 2.16 24.42 -3.05
N THR A 39 2.13 24.50 -4.38
CA THR A 39 0.89 24.49 -5.15
C THR A 39 0.14 23.16 -4.97
N ASN A 40 -1.16 23.17 -5.28
CA ASN A 40 -1.95 21.93 -5.32
C ASN A 40 -1.37 20.90 -6.31
N ALA A 41 -0.84 21.36 -7.44
CA ALA A 41 -0.24 20.51 -8.44
C ALA A 41 1.03 19.82 -7.93
N GLU A 42 1.90 20.56 -7.24
CA GLU A 42 3.12 20.01 -6.64
C GLU A 42 2.82 18.99 -5.53
N ALA A 43 1.89 19.31 -4.63
CA ALA A 43 1.45 18.37 -3.60
C ALA A 43 0.83 17.10 -4.23
N GLY A 44 0.03 17.27 -5.30
CA GLY A 44 -0.51 16.19 -6.09
C GLY A 44 0.58 15.30 -6.70
N TRP A 45 1.64 15.89 -7.27
CA TRP A 45 2.77 15.16 -7.84
C TRP A 45 3.58 14.39 -6.79
N ILE A 46 3.82 14.96 -5.60
CA ILE A 46 4.50 14.27 -4.50
C ILE A 46 3.69 13.07 -4.01
N ALA A 47 2.36 13.14 -4.02
CA ALA A 47 1.51 11.98 -3.74
C ALA A 47 1.56 10.97 -4.89
N ALA A 48 1.37 11.44 -6.13
CA ALA A 48 1.30 10.63 -7.34
C ALA A 48 2.57 9.81 -7.60
N ILE A 49 3.76 10.36 -7.33
CA ILE A 49 5.02 9.66 -7.58
C ILE A 49 5.11 8.34 -6.79
N SER A 50 4.56 8.28 -5.57
CA SER A 50 4.54 7.06 -4.78
C SER A 50 3.64 5.96 -5.39
N TYR A 51 2.55 6.35 -6.03
CA TYR A 51 1.71 5.42 -6.80
C TYR A 51 2.38 5.01 -8.11
N LEU A 52 3.05 5.93 -8.79
CA LEU A 52 3.75 5.66 -10.06
C LEU A 52 4.90 4.68 -9.87
N THR A 53 5.75 4.90 -8.86
CA THR A 53 6.84 3.97 -8.55
C THR A 53 6.30 2.65 -8.04
N TYR A 54 5.23 2.63 -7.24
CA TYR A 54 4.56 1.40 -6.86
C TYR A 54 4.10 0.61 -8.10
N ALA A 55 3.35 1.24 -9.01
CA ALA A 55 2.82 0.59 -10.22
C ALA A 55 3.93 0.09 -11.15
N THR A 56 5.05 0.82 -11.24
CA THR A 56 6.18 0.46 -12.09
C THR A 56 6.99 -0.70 -11.51
N PHE A 57 7.29 -0.66 -10.20
CA PHE A 57 8.17 -1.64 -9.56
C PHE A 57 7.44 -2.88 -9.06
N ALA A 58 6.12 -2.84 -8.82
CA ALA A 58 5.35 -4.00 -8.37
C ALA A 58 5.51 -5.22 -9.30
N PRO A 59 5.33 -5.13 -10.64
CA PRO A 59 5.52 -6.29 -11.51
C PRO A 59 6.99 -6.75 -11.54
N LEU A 60 7.95 -5.83 -11.51
CA LEU A 60 9.38 -6.14 -11.55
C LEU A 60 9.84 -6.89 -10.29
N LEU A 61 9.47 -6.39 -9.11
CA LEU A 61 9.83 -6.99 -7.83
C LEU A 61 9.07 -8.28 -7.56
N THR A 62 7.83 -8.39 -8.04
CA THR A 62 7.08 -9.64 -7.98
C THR A 62 7.73 -10.70 -8.86
N ALA A 63 8.10 -10.38 -10.11
CA ALA A 63 8.78 -11.35 -10.96
C ALA A 63 10.19 -11.71 -10.47
N LEU A 64 10.85 -10.80 -9.73
CA LEU A 64 12.12 -11.10 -9.06
C LEU A 64 11.97 -12.24 -8.03
N THR A 65 10.79 -12.41 -7.42
CA THR A 65 10.53 -13.51 -6.47
C THR A 65 10.52 -14.90 -7.09
N ASP A 66 10.43 -15.00 -8.42
CA ASP A 66 10.57 -16.28 -9.11
C ASP A 66 12.06 -16.67 -9.29
N ARG A 67 12.99 -15.75 -9.02
CA ARG A 67 14.44 -15.95 -9.14
C ARG A 67 15.17 -15.96 -7.80
N ILE A 68 14.67 -15.23 -6.81
CA ILE A 68 15.19 -15.21 -5.44
C ILE A 68 14.06 -15.39 -4.45
N ASP A 69 14.37 -15.88 -3.25
CA ASP A 69 13.36 -16.05 -2.19
C ASP A 69 12.59 -14.75 -1.95
N ALA A 70 11.27 -14.81 -2.06
CA ALA A 70 10.36 -13.70 -1.83
C ALA A 70 10.60 -13.01 -0.46
N ARG A 71 11.03 -13.77 0.56
CA ARG A 71 11.44 -13.24 1.86
C ARG A 71 12.53 -12.17 1.73
N ARG A 72 13.52 -12.36 0.86
CA ARG A 72 14.63 -11.40 0.68
C ARG A 72 14.14 -10.11 0.05
N VAL A 73 13.23 -10.20 -0.92
CA VAL A 73 12.60 -9.04 -1.55
C VAL A 73 11.82 -8.24 -0.51
N VAL A 74 11.00 -8.90 0.30
CA VAL A 74 10.20 -8.25 1.37
C VAL A 74 11.10 -7.54 2.38
N ILE A 75 12.15 -8.19 2.88
CA ILE A 75 13.07 -7.59 3.86
C ILE A 75 13.78 -6.37 3.29
N ALA A 76 14.31 -6.48 2.06
CA ALA A 76 14.96 -5.36 1.39
C ALA A 76 13.98 -4.20 1.17
N ALA A 77 12.75 -4.49 0.77
CA ALA A 77 11.70 -3.50 0.55
C ALA A 77 11.30 -2.78 1.84
N CYS A 78 11.19 -3.50 2.96
CA CYS A 78 10.99 -2.89 4.29
C CYS A 78 12.16 -1.97 4.67
N GLY A 79 13.40 -2.37 4.34
CA GLY A 79 14.58 -1.51 4.51
C GLY A 79 14.51 -0.23 3.67
N VAL A 80 14.09 -0.33 2.41
CA VAL A 80 13.87 0.85 1.55
C VAL A 80 12.78 1.75 2.12
N SER A 81 11.65 1.20 2.60
CA SER A 81 10.60 1.98 3.25
C SER A 81 11.09 2.68 4.53
N PHE A 82 11.91 2.00 5.35
CA PHE A 82 12.53 2.59 6.54
C PHE A 82 13.44 3.77 6.16
N LEU A 83 14.36 3.58 5.22
CA LEU A 83 15.27 4.62 4.76
C LEU A 83 14.53 5.78 4.10
N ALA A 84 13.47 5.50 3.35
CA ALA A 84 12.63 6.52 2.74
C ALA A 84 11.93 7.38 3.78
N ALA A 85 11.35 6.77 4.82
CA ALA A 85 10.63 7.48 5.88
C ALA A 85 11.58 8.27 6.79
N ILE A 86 12.68 7.66 7.25
CA ILE A 86 13.71 8.36 8.04
C ILE A 86 14.35 9.48 7.23
N GLY A 87 14.70 9.21 5.97
CA GLY A 87 15.24 10.20 5.05
C GLY A 87 14.28 11.37 4.84
N PHE A 88 12.99 11.11 4.66
CA PHE A 88 11.97 12.17 4.58
C PHE A 88 11.94 13.01 5.86
N GLY A 89 11.86 12.37 7.04
CA GLY A 89 11.81 13.08 8.31
C GLY A 89 13.06 13.91 8.62
N LEU A 90 14.23 13.45 8.20
CA LEU A 90 15.51 14.11 8.49
C LEU A 90 15.90 15.15 7.43
N LEU A 91 15.72 14.83 6.15
CA LEU A 91 16.34 15.54 5.03
C LEU A 91 15.34 16.25 4.10
N ALA A 92 14.03 16.04 4.23
CA ALA A 92 13.07 16.72 3.36
C ALA A 92 12.98 18.22 3.70
N ASP A 93 13.13 19.05 2.67
CA ASP A 93 13.13 20.51 2.74
C ASP A 93 12.29 21.19 1.63
N GLY A 94 11.75 20.43 0.69
CA GLY A 94 10.87 20.95 -0.35
C GLY A 94 10.38 19.90 -1.34
N PHE A 95 9.92 20.38 -2.51
CA PHE A 95 9.31 19.55 -3.55
C PHE A 95 10.20 18.38 -3.99
N TRP A 96 11.44 18.64 -4.43
CA TRP A 96 12.32 17.61 -5.01
C TRP A 96 12.76 16.56 -3.99
N SER A 97 13.10 16.97 -2.77
CA SER A 97 13.42 16.04 -1.68
C SER A 97 12.22 15.16 -1.35
N ALA A 98 11.01 15.74 -1.32
CA ALA A 98 9.80 15.01 -1.03
C ALA A 98 9.48 14.01 -2.15
N VAL A 99 9.59 14.41 -3.42
CA VAL A 99 9.43 13.52 -4.58
C VAL A 99 10.37 12.32 -4.49
N LEU A 100 11.66 12.53 -4.17
CA LEU A 100 12.64 11.46 -4.05
C LEU A 100 12.25 10.44 -2.97
N PHE A 101 11.98 10.88 -1.74
CA PHE A 101 11.65 9.97 -0.65
C PHE A 101 10.28 9.30 -0.82
N ARG A 102 9.32 9.97 -1.46
CA ARG A 102 8.02 9.38 -1.81
C ARG A 102 8.13 8.36 -2.93
N ALA A 103 9.00 8.60 -3.92
CA ALA A 103 9.35 7.61 -4.94
C ALA A 103 9.90 6.34 -4.28
N LEU A 104 10.84 6.47 -3.33
CA LEU A 104 11.41 5.35 -2.58
C LEU A 104 10.35 4.62 -1.74
N THR A 105 9.42 5.35 -1.11
CA THR A 105 8.31 4.73 -0.36
C THR A 105 7.46 3.85 -1.27
N GLY A 106 7.15 4.29 -2.49
CA GLY A 106 6.41 3.48 -3.46
C GLY A 106 7.15 2.22 -3.90
N ILE A 107 8.48 2.29 -4.06
CA ILE A 107 9.33 1.11 -4.34
C ILE A 107 9.29 0.13 -3.16
N GLY A 108 9.41 0.63 -1.92
CA GLY A 108 9.34 -0.18 -0.72
C GLY A 108 7.99 -0.89 -0.55
N VAL A 109 6.88 -0.20 -0.83
CA VAL A 109 5.53 -0.81 -0.78
C VAL A 109 5.32 -1.81 -1.91
N ALA A 110 5.85 -1.55 -3.12
CA ALA A 110 5.81 -2.51 -4.22
C ALA A 110 6.51 -3.83 -3.88
N GLY A 111 7.62 -3.74 -3.16
CA GLY A 111 8.42 -4.90 -2.75
C GLY A 111 7.89 -5.64 -1.51
N SER A 112 7.05 -5.01 -0.68
CA SER A 112 6.49 -5.66 0.51
C SER A 112 5.15 -6.36 0.23
N TYR A 113 4.29 -5.78 -0.60
CA TYR A 113 2.91 -6.26 -0.76
C TYR A 113 2.78 -7.52 -1.62
N MET A 114 3.02 -7.44 -2.94
CA MET A 114 2.85 -8.60 -3.83
C MET A 114 3.94 -9.67 -3.62
N PRO A 115 5.22 -9.32 -3.41
CA PRO A 115 6.21 -10.29 -2.94
C PRO A 115 5.87 -10.89 -1.58
N GLY A 116 5.22 -10.16 -0.66
CA GLY A 116 4.74 -10.72 0.60
C GLY A 116 3.61 -11.73 0.41
N LEU A 117 2.67 -11.46 -0.51
CA LEU A 117 1.64 -12.42 -0.91
C LEU A 117 2.25 -13.69 -1.54
N LYS A 118 3.31 -13.54 -2.35
CA LYS A 118 4.09 -14.69 -2.85
C LYS A 118 4.76 -15.44 -1.71
N ALA A 119 5.42 -14.74 -0.79
CA ALA A 119 6.08 -15.36 0.36
C ALA A 119 5.11 -16.16 1.23
N LEU A 120 3.87 -15.67 1.40
CA LEU A 120 2.77 -16.39 2.02
C LEU A 120 2.40 -17.62 1.21
N SER A 121 2.08 -17.42 -0.06
CA SER A 121 1.57 -18.44 -0.97
C SER A 121 2.53 -19.62 -1.10
N ASP A 122 3.82 -19.35 -1.27
CA ASP A 122 4.86 -20.38 -1.37
C ASP A 122 4.95 -21.23 -0.10
N ARG A 123 4.48 -20.76 1.05
CA ARG A 123 4.61 -21.43 2.35
C ARG A 123 3.29 -22.00 2.89
N LEU A 124 2.21 -21.87 2.13
CA LEU A 124 0.91 -22.47 2.44
C LEU A 124 0.71 -23.78 1.69
N GLU A 125 -0.11 -24.66 2.26
CA GLU A 125 -0.63 -25.82 1.54
C GLU A 125 -1.60 -25.37 0.43
N PRO A 126 -1.68 -26.07 -0.71
CA PRO A 126 -2.57 -25.69 -1.82
C PRO A 126 -4.05 -25.62 -1.42
N SER A 127 -4.48 -26.47 -0.48
CA SER A 127 -5.85 -26.49 0.02
C SER A 127 -6.14 -25.25 0.88
N GLY A 128 -7.05 -24.39 0.43
CA GLY A 128 -7.50 -23.22 1.19
C GLY A 128 -6.61 -21.97 1.04
N GLN A 129 -5.61 -22.01 0.15
CA GLN A 129 -4.69 -20.90 -0.11
C GLN A 129 -5.43 -19.61 -0.50
N GLY A 130 -6.48 -19.72 -1.33
CA GLY A 130 -7.26 -18.56 -1.78
C GLY A 130 -7.90 -17.76 -0.64
N ARG A 131 -8.34 -18.42 0.45
CA ARG A 131 -8.89 -17.72 1.63
C ARG A 131 -7.82 -16.91 2.36
N PHE A 132 -6.64 -17.49 2.55
CA PHE A 132 -5.53 -16.81 3.22
C PHE A 132 -4.96 -15.67 2.37
N GLN A 133 -4.87 -15.86 1.05
CA GLN A 133 -4.49 -14.81 0.11
C GLN A 133 -5.47 -13.63 0.16
N SER A 134 -6.78 -13.92 0.14
CA SER A 134 -7.82 -12.87 0.22
C SER A 134 -7.74 -12.08 1.53
N PHE A 135 -7.49 -12.77 2.65
CA PHE A 135 -7.31 -12.13 3.95
C PHE A 135 -6.05 -11.25 3.99
N TYR A 136 -4.95 -11.73 3.41
CA TYR A 136 -3.71 -10.95 3.29
C TYR A 136 -3.91 -9.71 2.41
N THR A 137 -4.55 -9.83 1.25
CA THR A 137 -4.83 -8.68 0.37
C THR A 137 -5.79 -7.68 1.03
N ALA A 138 -6.78 -8.16 1.78
CA ALA A 138 -7.67 -7.29 2.54
C ALA A 138 -6.92 -6.45 3.60
N SER A 139 -5.86 -7.00 4.21
CA SER A 139 -5.05 -6.28 5.20
C SER A 139 -4.38 -5.01 4.64
N PHE A 140 -4.28 -4.86 3.31
CA PHE A 140 -3.79 -3.64 2.68
C PHE A 140 -4.67 -2.42 3.00
N SER A 141 -6.00 -2.60 3.02
CA SER A 141 -6.95 -1.54 3.37
C SER A 141 -6.80 -1.13 4.83
N LEU A 142 -6.61 -2.10 5.73
CA LEU A 142 -6.34 -1.86 7.14
C LEU A 142 -5.03 -1.08 7.33
N GLY A 143 -3.94 -1.52 6.70
CA GLY A 143 -2.64 -0.84 6.77
C GLY A 143 -2.68 0.58 6.19
N SER A 144 -3.39 0.78 5.08
CA SER A 144 -3.57 2.10 4.48
C SER A 144 -4.34 3.05 5.40
N ALA A 145 -5.43 2.60 6.02
CA ALA A 145 -6.18 3.40 6.96
C ALA A 145 -5.35 3.75 8.21
N LEU A 146 -4.69 2.75 8.80
CA LEU A 146 -3.83 2.96 9.97
C LEU A 146 -2.64 3.88 9.65
N SER A 147 -2.14 3.90 8.41
CA SER A 147 -1.11 4.84 7.97
C SER A 147 -1.55 6.29 8.11
N LEU A 148 -2.79 6.63 7.68
CA LEU A 148 -3.34 7.98 7.83
C LEU A 148 -3.43 8.37 9.31
N TYR A 149 -4.06 7.51 10.11
CA TYR A 149 -4.29 7.75 11.53
C TYR A 149 -2.97 7.87 12.31
N ALA A 150 -2.08 6.88 12.17
CA ALA A 150 -0.81 6.84 12.90
C ALA A 150 0.08 8.03 12.53
N THR A 151 0.09 8.44 11.26
CA THR A 151 0.91 9.60 10.84
C THR A 151 0.37 10.89 11.44
N ALA A 152 -0.94 11.13 11.37
CA ALA A 152 -1.55 12.33 11.97
C ALA A 152 -1.32 12.36 13.50
N TYR A 153 -1.60 11.25 14.17
CA TYR A 153 -1.40 11.13 15.62
C TYR A 153 0.05 11.35 16.05
N LEU A 154 1.02 10.75 15.36
CA LEU A 154 2.43 10.98 15.67
C LEU A 154 2.89 12.40 15.33
N ALA A 155 2.29 13.04 14.32
CA ALA A 155 2.62 14.42 13.96
C ALA A 155 2.14 15.40 15.02
N ASP A 156 0.97 15.16 15.62
CA ASP A 156 0.47 15.97 16.73
C ASP A 156 1.37 15.85 17.99
N LEU A 157 1.93 14.66 18.24
CA LEU A 157 2.77 14.40 19.43
C LEU A 157 4.23 14.81 19.26
N LEU A 158 4.83 14.54 18.10
CA LEU A 158 6.27 14.60 17.87
C LEU A 158 6.66 15.55 16.73
N GLY A 159 5.69 16.25 16.14
CA GLY A 159 5.86 16.96 14.88
C GLY A 159 6.00 16.00 13.69
N TRP A 160 5.92 16.54 12.48
CA TRP A 160 5.96 15.72 11.26
C TRP A 160 7.29 14.98 11.09
N ARG A 161 8.43 15.56 11.50
CA ARG A 161 9.73 14.88 11.43
C ARG A 161 9.75 13.62 12.32
N GLY A 162 9.18 13.73 13.52
CA GLY A 162 8.98 12.61 14.43
C GLY A 162 8.00 11.58 13.90
N ALA A 163 6.91 12.01 13.26
CA ALA A 163 5.94 11.12 12.62
C ALA A 163 6.55 10.24 11.53
N PHE A 164 7.32 10.86 10.61
CA PHE A 164 8.02 10.14 9.55
C PHE A 164 9.08 9.18 10.11
N SER A 165 9.77 9.58 11.18
CA SER A 165 10.71 8.69 11.87
C SER A 165 10.00 7.50 12.52
N GLY A 166 8.85 7.74 13.18
CA GLY A 166 8.05 6.70 13.81
C GLY A 166 7.49 5.68 12.81
N VAL A 167 6.90 6.12 11.70
CA VAL A 167 6.44 5.19 10.65
C VAL A 167 7.60 4.46 9.96
N GLY A 168 8.78 5.08 9.90
CA GLY A 168 10.01 4.40 9.49
C GLY A 168 10.36 3.22 10.40
N LEU A 169 10.36 3.43 11.72
CA LEU A 169 10.62 2.37 12.70
C LEU A 169 9.58 1.24 12.64
N LEU A 170 8.33 1.55 12.31
CA LEU A 170 7.30 0.53 12.04
C LEU A 170 7.64 -0.29 10.78
N ALA A 171 8.11 0.34 9.70
CA ALA A 171 8.59 -0.37 8.52
C ALA A 171 9.82 -1.25 8.81
N LEU A 172 10.76 -0.77 9.63
CA LEU A 172 11.89 -1.58 10.09
C LEU A 172 11.41 -2.80 10.89
N SER A 173 10.44 -2.61 11.79
CA SER A 173 9.82 -3.68 12.57
C SER A 173 9.13 -4.72 11.68
N ALA A 174 8.52 -4.30 10.56
CA ALA A 174 7.99 -5.22 9.54
C ALA A 174 9.09 -6.09 8.91
N GLY A 175 10.24 -5.48 8.58
CA GLY A 175 11.41 -6.19 8.04
C GLY A 175 11.98 -7.20 9.05
N LEU A 176 12.07 -6.83 10.32
CA LEU A 176 12.48 -7.74 11.40
C LEU A 176 11.47 -8.87 11.59
N LEU A 177 10.18 -8.57 11.56
CA LEU A 177 9.13 -9.59 11.66
C LEU A 177 9.19 -10.57 10.49
N ALA A 178 9.44 -10.10 9.28
CA ALA A 178 9.69 -10.94 8.11
C ALA A 178 10.96 -11.79 8.27
N LEU A 179 12.05 -11.20 8.76
CA LEU A 179 13.30 -11.90 9.01
C LEU A 179 13.12 -13.03 10.03
N LEU A 180 12.41 -12.80 11.13
CA LEU A 180 12.25 -13.77 12.22
C LEU A 180 11.15 -14.81 11.92
N SER A 181 10.11 -14.45 11.18
CA SER A 181 8.93 -15.31 10.98
C SER A 181 8.98 -16.14 9.70
N LEU A 182 9.59 -15.62 8.62
CA LEU A 182 9.68 -16.35 7.35
C LEU A 182 10.91 -17.24 7.34
N ARG A 183 10.71 -18.54 7.20
CA ARG A 183 11.82 -19.47 6.90
C ARG A 183 12.32 -19.25 5.47
N PRO A 184 13.63 -19.32 5.20
CA PRO A 184 14.14 -19.32 3.83
C PRO A 184 13.44 -20.38 2.98
N LYS A 185 13.01 -20.02 1.77
CA LYS A 185 12.46 -20.96 0.80
C LYS A 185 13.01 -20.62 -0.58
N PRO A 186 13.83 -21.48 -1.20
CA PRO A 186 14.31 -21.23 -2.55
C PRO A 186 13.11 -21.16 -3.50
N PRO A 187 13.15 -20.27 -4.50
CA PRO A 187 12.09 -20.19 -5.49
C PRO A 187 11.99 -21.51 -6.26
N PRO A 188 10.81 -21.91 -6.73
CA PRO A 188 10.69 -23.05 -7.62
C PRO A 188 11.54 -22.80 -8.87
N MET A 189 12.48 -23.70 -9.19
CA MET A 189 13.26 -23.61 -10.42
C MET A 189 12.32 -23.75 -11.62
N ALA A 190 11.90 -22.62 -12.20
CA ALA A 190 11.17 -22.62 -13.45
C ALA A 190 12.16 -22.70 -14.63
N PRO A 191 12.13 -23.75 -15.47
CA PRO A 191 12.93 -23.80 -16.69
C PRO A 191 12.50 -22.65 -17.60
N GLY A 192 13.42 -21.72 -17.93
CA GLY A 192 13.15 -20.65 -18.91
C GLY A 192 13.02 -19.22 -18.36
N ALA A 193 13.39 -18.94 -17.11
CA ALA A 193 13.37 -17.61 -16.51
C ALA A 193 14.42 -16.62 -17.10
N ARG A 194 14.57 -16.54 -18.43
CA ARG A 194 15.51 -15.62 -19.10
C ARG A 194 15.03 -14.17 -19.03
N VAL A 195 13.72 -13.92 -19.14
CA VAL A 195 13.13 -12.58 -19.09
C VAL A 195 12.49 -12.33 -17.72
N LEU A 196 12.82 -11.19 -17.07
CA LEU A 196 12.29 -10.85 -15.75
C LEU A 196 10.84 -10.35 -15.86
N PHE A 197 10.52 -9.59 -16.90
CA PHE A 197 9.19 -9.06 -17.15
C PHE A 197 8.92 -9.02 -18.65
N ASP A 198 7.85 -9.67 -19.10
CA ASP A 198 7.41 -9.64 -20.50
C ASP A 198 5.95 -9.17 -20.58
N PRO A 199 5.69 -7.90 -20.94
CA PRO A 199 4.33 -7.37 -21.04
C PRO A 199 3.61 -7.82 -22.32
N ARG A 200 4.32 -8.37 -23.33
CA ARG A 200 3.77 -8.63 -24.66
C ARG A 200 2.53 -9.55 -24.67
N PRO A 201 2.47 -10.63 -23.88
CA PRO A 201 1.27 -11.48 -23.83
C PRO A 201 0.04 -10.72 -23.34
N VAL A 202 0.19 -9.92 -22.29
CA VAL A 202 -0.88 -9.12 -21.68
C VAL A 202 -1.35 -8.02 -22.65
N LEU A 203 -0.42 -7.35 -23.32
CA LEU A 203 -0.74 -6.28 -24.29
C LEU A 203 -1.42 -6.80 -25.56
N ARG A 204 -1.23 -8.09 -25.90
CA ARG A 204 -1.88 -8.72 -27.06
C ARG A 204 -3.29 -9.23 -26.76
N ASP A 205 -3.57 -9.58 -25.50
CA ASP A 205 -4.91 -10.00 -25.07
C ASP A 205 -5.80 -8.79 -24.78
N ARG A 206 -6.69 -8.47 -25.73
CA ARG A 206 -7.63 -7.35 -25.60
C ARG A 206 -8.57 -7.48 -24.40
N ARG A 207 -8.95 -8.70 -24.01
CA ARG A 207 -9.84 -8.92 -22.86
C ARG A 207 -9.09 -8.64 -21.58
N ALA A 208 -7.86 -9.17 -21.45
CA ALA A 208 -6.99 -8.87 -20.32
C ALA A 208 -6.71 -7.36 -20.20
N LEU A 209 -6.40 -6.70 -21.31
CA LEU A 209 -6.16 -5.25 -21.34
C LEU A 209 -7.40 -4.45 -20.92
N ALA A 210 -8.60 -4.84 -21.38
CA ALA A 210 -9.84 -4.19 -20.97
C ALA A 210 -10.07 -4.31 -19.46
N TYR A 211 -9.83 -5.47 -18.86
CA TYR A 211 -9.91 -5.65 -17.40
C TYR A 211 -8.87 -4.82 -16.65
N ILE A 212 -7.63 -4.75 -17.16
CA ILE A 212 -6.56 -3.94 -16.55
C ILE A 212 -6.91 -2.46 -16.60
N LEU A 213 -7.42 -1.96 -17.73
CA LEU A 213 -7.82 -0.56 -17.89
C LEU A 213 -9.01 -0.21 -17.01
N ALA A 214 -10.02 -1.08 -16.91
CA ALA A 214 -11.15 -0.88 -16.00
C ALA A 214 -10.68 -0.82 -14.53
N TYR A 215 -9.79 -1.73 -14.14
CA TYR A 215 -9.21 -1.73 -12.80
C TYR A 215 -8.31 -0.51 -12.55
N ALA A 216 -7.60 -0.03 -13.56
CA ALA A 216 -6.81 1.19 -13.48
C ALA A 216 -7.69 2.42 -13.24
N GLY A 217 -8.87 2.50 -13.89
CA GLY A 217 -9.87 3.53 -13.61
C GLY A 217 -10.34 3.50 -12.14
N HIS A 218 -10.71 2.32 -11.65
CA HIS A 218 -11.08 2.14 -10.24
C HIS A 218 -9.94 2.53 -9.28
N ALA A 219 -8.70 2.13 -9.58
CA ALA A 219 -7.53 2.46 -8.79
C ALA A 219 -7.24 3.97 -8.80
N PHE A 220 -7.46 4.65 -9.93
CA PHE A 220 -7.34 6.09 -10.07
C PHE A 220 -8.33 6.83 -9.17
N GLU A 221 -9.62 6.47 -9.23
CA GLU A 221 -10.66 7.06 -8.37
C GLU A 221 -10.32 6.87 -6.89
N MET A 222 -9.94 5.66 -6.51
CA MET A 222 -9.56 5.33 -5.14
C MET A 222 -8.32 6.12 -4.67
N ALA A 223 -7.32 6.28 -5.54
CA ALA A 223 -6.10 7.03 -5.22
C ALA A 223 -6.38 8.54 -5.10
N ALA A 224 -7.21 9.10 -5.99
CA ALA A 224 -7.63 10.50 -5.92
C ALA A 224 -8.39 10.78 -4.63
N PHE A 225 -9.37 9.94 -4.30
CA PHE A 225 -10.11 10.01 -3.04
C PHE A 225 -9.17 9.96 -1.83
N ARG A 226 -8.30 8.95 -1.74
CA ARG A 226 -7.37 8.78 -0.60
C ARG A 226 -6.36 9.92 -0.46
N THR A 227 -5.94 10.52 -1.57
CA THR A 227 -4.97 11.63 -1.56
C THR A 227 -5.60 12.90 -1.01
N TRP A 228 -6.85 13.18 -1.38
CA TRP A 228 -7.45 14.49 -1.11
C TRP A 228 -8.49 14.50 0.01
N ILE A 229 -8.94 13.35 0.52
CA ILE A 229 -10.03 13.29 1.52
C ILE A 229 -9.73 14.10 2.79
N VAL A 230 -8.50 14.06 3.33
CA VAL A 230 -8.14 14.83 4.54
C VAL A 230 -8.16 16.32 4.26
N ALA A 231 -7.53 16.75 3.16
CA ALA A 231 -7.51 18.15 2.74
C ALA A 231 -8.92 18.68 2.43
N PHE A 232 -9.76 17.86 1.80
CA PHE A 232 -11.16 18.18 1.49
C PHE A 232 -12.00 18.37 2.75
N LEU A 233 -11.89 17.48 3.74
CA LEU A 233 -12.62 17.59 5.01
C LEU A 233 -12.26 18.87 5.78
N LEU A 234 -10.96 19.21 5.82
CA LEU A 234 -10.48 20.44 6.44
C LEU A 234 -11.01 21.68 5.70
N PHE A 235 -10.95 21.69 4.36
CA PHE A 235 -11.48 22.76 3.54
C PHE A 235 -13.00 22.93 3.72
N ALA A 236 -13.76 21.84 3.68
CA ALA A 236 -15.22 21.86 3.83
C ALA A 236 -15.66 22.35 5.22
N GLY A 237 -14.92 21.97 6.28
CA GLY A 237 -15.14 22.50 7.62
C GLY A 237 -14.95 24.02 7.68
N ALA A 238 -13.83 24.52 7.13
CA ALA A 238 -13.58 25.96 7.08
C ALA A 238 -14.64 26.72 6.27
N ALA A 239 -15.00 26.21 5.08
CA ALA A 239 -15.99 26.84 4.19
C ALA A 239 -17.41 26.87 4.79
N SER A 240 -17.74 25.91 5.65
CA SER A 240 -19.04 25.86 6.35
C SER A 240 -19.08 26.66 7.67
N GLY A 241 -18.00 27.34 8.03
CA GLY A 241 -17.89 28.06 9.30
C GLY A 241 -17.74 27.15 10.52
N ARG A 242 -17.44 25.85 10.32
CA ARG A 242 -17.22 24.85 11.37
C ARG A 242 -15.86 24.17 11.16
N PRO A 243 -14.75 24.84 11.52
CA PRO A 243 -13.41 24.27 11.36
C PRO A 243 -13.32 22.90 12.03
N VAL A 244 -12.70 21.94 11.32
CA VAL A 244 -12.49 20.58 11.82
C VAL A 244 -11.02 20.44 12.18
N GLU A 245 -10.72 19.82 13.32
CA GLU A 245 -9.34 19.53 13.71
C GLU A 245 -8.70 18.48 12.79
N ALA A 246 -7.39 18.57 12.58
CA ALA A 246 -6.66 17.66 11.69
C ALA A 246 -6.79 16.19 12.13
N ALA A 247 -6.72 15.92 13.42
CA ALA A 247 -6.92 14.59 13.98
C ALA A 247 -8.33 14.04 13.69
N THR A 248 -9.37 14.86 13.81
CA THR A 248 -10.75 14.47 13.49
C THR A 248 -10.92 14.17 12.00
N ALA A 249 -10.40 15.04 11.13
CA ALA A 249 -10.45 14.84 9.68
C ALA A 249 -9.72 13.54 9.26
N ALA A 250 -8.53 13.30 9.83
CA ALA A 250 -7.78 12.05 9.62
C ALA A 250 -8.53 10.83 10.16
N GLY A 251 -9.22 10.95 11.30
CA GLY A 251 -10.06 9.89 11.87
C GLY A 251 -11.24 9.51 10.97
N ILE A 252 -11.95 10.51 10.42
CA ILE A 252 -13.04 10.29 9.46
C ILE A 252 -12.50 9.63 8.18
N ALA A 253 -11.41 10.14 7.62
CA ALA A 253 -10.77 9.56 6.44
C ALA A 253 -10.34 8.11 6.68
N THR A 254 -9.77 7.82 7.84
CA THR A 254 -9.39 6.47 8.28
C THR A 254 -10.61 5.55 8.31
N ALA A 255 -11.71 5.98 8.92
CA ALA A 255 -12.96 5.21 8.97
C ALA A 255 -13.50 4.89 7.58
N LEU A 256 -13.48 5.85 6.65
CA LEU A 256 -13.90 5.64 5.25
C LEU A 256 -12.99 4.64 4.52
N VAL A 257 -11.67 4.72 4.69
CA VAL A 257 -10.73 3.77 4.07
C VAL A 257 -10.86 2.37 4.67
N MET A 258 -11.19 2.26 5.96
CA MET A 258 -11.42 0.99 6.64
C MET A 258 -12.58 0.19 6.07
N ILE A 259 -13.60 0.83 5.47
CA ILE A 259 -14.72 0.16 4.78
C ILE A 259 -14.21 -0.74 3.63
N GLY A 260 -13.05 -0.42 3.05
CA GLY A 260 -12.42 -1.25 2.03
C GLY A 260 -12.08 -2.68 2.48
N LEU A 261 -11.84 -2.90 3.79
CA LEU A 261 -11.54 -4.23 4.33
C LEU A 261 -12.77 -5.17 4.27
N PRO A 262 -13.92 -4.86 4.93
CA PRO A 262 -15.10 -5.70 4.83
C PRO A 262 -15.65 -5.76 3.40
N ALA A 263 -15.57 -4.67 2.62
CA ALA A 263 -15.98 -4.69 1.21
C ALA A 263 -15.16 -5.69 0.38
N SER A 264 -13.83 -5.74 0.56
CA SER A 264 -12.98 -6.69 -0.16
C SER A 264 -13.26 -8.15 0.23
N ILE A 265 -13.49 -8.42 1.52
CA ILE A 265 -13.80 -9.77 2.01
C ILE A 265 -15.18 -10.21 1.51
N ALA A 266 -16.19 -9.35 1.65
CA ALA A 266 -17.55 -9.62 1.18
C ALA A 266 -17.60 -9.81 -0.34
N GLY A 267 -16.89 -8.97 -1.10
CA GLY A 267 -16.79 -9.10 -2.56
C GLY A 267 -16.16 -10.43 -2.98
N ASN A 268 -15.11 -10.89 -2.29
CA ASN A 268 -14.50 -12.19 -2.56
C ASN A 268 -15.44 -13.36 -2.23
N GLU A 269 -16.16 -13.30 -1.12
CA GLU A 269 -17.14 -14.33 -0.74
C GLU A 269 -18.35 -14.36 -1.69
N LEU A 270 -18.77 -13.20 -2.19
CA LEU A 270 -19.84 -13.11 -3.17
C LEU A 270 -19.40 -13.69 -4.52
N ALA A 271 -18.18 -13.39 -4.95
CA ALA A 271 -17.59 -13.89 -6.20
C ALA A 271 -17.21 -15.39 -6.15
N SER A 272 -17.11 -16.00 -4.96
CA SER A 272 -16.93 -17.45 -4.81
C SER A 272 -18.26 -18.21 -4.88
N ARG A 273 -19.38 -17.54 -4.55
CA ARG A 273 -20.74 -18.12 -4.55
C ARG A 273 -21.53 -17.83 -5.82
N LEU A 274 -21.27 -16.69 -6.48
CA LEU A 274 -21.95 -16.24 -7.69
C LEU A 274 -20.99 -16.17 -8.89
N SER A 275 -21.53 -16.03 -10.10
CA SER A 275 -20.70 -15.84 -11.28
C SER A 275 -19.97 -14.48 -11.23
N ARG A 276 -18.64 -14.51 -11.40
CA ARG A 276 -17.79 -13.31 -11.35
C ARG A 276 -18.27 -12.16 -12.24
N PRO A 277 -18.73 -12.38 -13.49
CA PRO A 277 -19.23 -11.29 -14.34
C PRO A 277 -20.46 -10.61 -13.75
N LEU A 278 -21.37 -11.36 -13.13
CA LEU A 278 -22.62 -10.83 -12.58
C LEU A 278 -22.34 -9.99 -11.32
N VAL A 279 -21.42 -10.46 -10.47
CA VAL A 279 -20.97 -9.69 -9.30
C VAL A 279 -20.28 -8.40 -9.72
N LEU A 280 -19.39 -8.45 -10.72
CA LEU A 280 -18.70 -7.27 -11.24
C LEU A 280 -19.67 -6.26 -11.84
N SER A 281 -20.61 -6.70 -12.68
CA SER A 281 -21.61 -5.81 -13.27
C SER A 281 -22.46 -5.13 -12.20
N ALA A 282 -22.95 -5.88 -11.21
CA ALA A 282 -23.82 -5.34 -10.16
C ALA A 282 -23.11 -4.30 -9.28
N ILE A 283 -21.82 -4.51 -8.95
CA ILE A 283 -21.05 -3.57 -8.11
C ILE A 283 -20.63 -2.34 -8.89
N MET A 284 -20.28 -2.49 -10.17
CA MET A 284 -19.81 -1.36 -11.00
C MET A 284 -20.94 -0.51 -11.58
N SER A 285 -22.19 -1.02 -11.61
CA SER A 285 -23.37 -0.29 -12.07
C SER A 285 -24.17 0.40 -10.96
N ALA A 286 -23.78 0.21 -9.70
CA ALA A 286 -24.43 0.78 -8.52
C ALA A 286 -23.73 2.05 -8.06
#